data_AF-A0A1I7RSH8-F1
#
_entry.id   AF-A0A1I7RSH8-F1
#
_cell.length_a   1.000
_cell.length_b   1.000
_cell.length_c   1.000
_cell.angle_alpha   90.00
_cell.angle_beta   90.00
_cell.angle_gamma   90.00
#
_symmetry.space_group_name_H-M   'P 1'
#
loop_
_entity.id
_entity.type
_entity.pdbx_description
1 polymer ?
#
loop_
_entity_poly.entity_id
_entity_poly.type
_entity_poly.pdbx_seq_one_letter_code
_entity_poly.pdbx_strand_id
1 'polypeptide(L)'
;MPKRKQVVTLVTGLLDIGRGRWKTYARPLSRYHVAMKNVLSLKVPMIIFTDSHSIEYVIKKRTQLGLIDYTRVHNITINDLPLNQYSHLFHSIVNEEQHGGWQSDWDPAMKTHPEAHSADYDIVVNSKAYFLFNASRDNPFKTDNFAWIDAGYGQGDERFFPADFQWYPIFPSGKISLIKLTPSYDKLSRYTEKVLYRRDEAVISGGFLAGNIKTLSRFYSAYHWKVVEMLVQKKMVDDDQTTLVLLINQQPNMFNMVHGDWHDAFRLF
;
A
#
# COMPACT_ATOMS: atom_id res chain seq x y z
N MET A 1 1.39 12.58 -30.74
CA MET A 1 0.20 11.72 -30.67
C MET A 1 -0.50 11.96 -29.34
N PRO A 2 -1.82 12.23 -29.31
CA PRO A 2 -2.54 12.33 -28.05
C PRO A 2 -2.45 10.98 -27.32
N LYS A 3 -1.94 10.97 -26.08
CA LYS A 3 -1.83 9.75 -25.27
C LYS A 3 -3.23 9.19 -25.04
N ARG A 4 -3.51 7.99 -25.54
CA ARG A 4 -4.81 7.31 -25.39
C ARG A 4 -5.06 7.08 -23.90
N LYS A 5 -6.15 7.66 -23.36
CA LYS A 5 -6.64 7.42 -22.00
C LYS A 5 -6.73 5.91 -21.75
N GLN A 6 -6.16 5.42 -20.66
CA GLN A 6 -6.15 3.99 -20.33
C GLN A 6 -7.19 3.71 -19.25
N VAL A 7 -7.96 2.63 -19.43
CA VAL A 7 -8.86 2.13 -18.38
C VAL A 7 -7.99 1.44 -17.32
N VAL A 8 -8.16 1.84 -16.07
CA VAL A 8 -7.45 1.30 -14.90
C VAL A 8 -8.44 0.55 -14.00
N THR A 9 -8.02 -0.59 -13.46
CA THR A 9 -8.70 -1.21 -12.33
C THR A 9 -8.05 -0.74 -11.03
N LEU A 10 -8.82 -0.10 -10.17
CA LEU A 10 -8.35 0.24 -8.84
C LEU A 10 -8.34 -0.98 -7.94
N VAL A 11 -7.32 -1.07 -7.10
CA VAL A 11 -7.17 -2.08 -6.07
C VAL A 11 -7.05 -1.37 -4.73
N THR A 12 -7.81 -1.82 -3.74
CA THR A 12 -7.75 -1.29 -2.38
C THR A 12 -7.98 -2.43 -1.40
N GLY A 13 -7.55 -2.25 -0.15
CA GLY A 13 -7.84 -3.21 0.90
C GLY A 13 -7.97 -2.59 2.29
N LEU A 14 -8.77 -3.25 3.13
CA LEU A 14 -8.98 -2.89 4.53
C LEU A 14 -9.19 -4.17 5.34
N LEU A 15 -8.21 -4.51 6.19
CA LEU A 15 -8.29 -5.62 7.13
C LEU A 15 -8.23 -5.06 8.57
N ASP A 16 -9.18 -5.42 9.41
CA ASP A 16 -9.23 -5.05 10.81
C ASP A 16 -8.29 -5.92 11.64
N ILE A 17 -7.04 -5.46 11.75
CA ILE A 17 -6.03 -6.03 12.65
C ILE A 17 -6.17 -5.53 14.09
N GLY A 18 -7.31 -4.93 14.46
CA GLY A 18 -7.58 -4.46 15.82
C GLY A 18 -6.99 -3.09 16.16
N ARG A 19 -6.65 -2.26 15.17
CA ARG A 19 -6.08 -0.91 15.38
C ARG A 19 -6.95 -0.01 16.24
N GLY A 20 -8.26 -0.23 16.29
CA GLY A 20 -9.17 0.53 17.14
C GLY A 20 -8.92 0.34 18.64
N ARG A 21 -8.21 -0.71 19.04
CA ARG A 21 -7.92 -1.06 20.45
C ARG A 21 -6.49 -0.69 20.89
N TRP A 22 -5.70 -0.08 20.01
CA TRP A 22 -4.33 0.32 20.34
C TRP A 22 -4.32 1.50 21.31
N LYS A 23 -3.25 1.64 22.11
CA LYS A 23 -3.08 2.78 23.04
C LYS A 23 -2.63 4.04 22.29
N THR A 24 -1.70 3.88 21.35
CA THR A 24 -1.19 4.93 20.45
C THR A 24 -1.57 4.59 19.02
N TYR A 25 -1.70 5.60 18.15
CA TYR A 25 -2.11 5.41 16.74
C TYR A 25 -3.43 4.65 16.54
N ALA A 26 -4.30 4.70 17.55
CA ALA A 26 -5.60 4.05 17.53
C ALA A 26 -6.44 4.59 16.37
N ARG A 27 -6.95 3.69 15.55
CA ARG A 27 -7.83 4.05 14.44
C ARG A 27 -9.00 3.08 14.37
N PRO A 28 -10.18 3.45 14.90
CA PRO A 28 -11.33 2.57 14.89
C PRO A 28 -11.86 2.37 13.46
N LEU A 29 -12.51 1.23 13.24
CA LEU A 29 -13.01 0.84 11.92
C LEU A 29 -13.96 1.88 11.29
N SER A 30 -14.79 2.53 12.11
CA SER A 30 -15.67 3.62 11.67
C SER A 30 -14.93 4.78 11.02
N ARG A 31 -13.72 5.10 11.49
CA ARG A 31 -12.87 6.16 10.92
C ARG A 31 -12.33 5.75 9.55
N TYR A 32 -11.99 4.47 9.38
CA TYR A 32 -11.63 3.92 8.08
C TYR A 32 -12.80 3.93 7.11
N HIS A 33 -14.01 3.57 7.54
CA HIS A 33 -15.21 3.63 6.69
C HIS A 33 -15.48 5.04 6.18
N VAL A 34 -15.31 6.07 7.03
CA VAL A 34 -15.44 7.48 6.62
C VAL A 34 -14.40 7.83 5.55
N ALA A 35 -13.12 7.52 5.78
CA ALA A 35 -12.06 7.82 4.82
C ALA A 35 -12.24 7.05 3.49
N MET A 36 -12.66 5.80 3.56
CA MET A 36 -12.87 4.90 2.42
C MET A 36 -14.07 5.29 1.56
N LYS A 37 -14.99 6.10 2.09
CA LYS A 37 -16.16 6.60 1.33
C LYS A 37 -15.73 7.22 0.00
N ASN A 38 -14.68 8.03 -0.02
CA ASN A 38 -14.25 8.75 -1.23
C ASN A 38 -13.63 7.80 -2.26
N VAL A 39 -12.84 6.83 -1.80
CA VAL A 39 -12.30 5.76 -2.65
C VAL A 39 -13.45 4.94 -3.27
N LEU A 40 -14.45 4.55 -2.47
CA LEU A 40 -15.62 3.80 -2.95
C LEU A 40 -16.51 4.61 -3.90
N SER A 41 -16.42 5.94 -3.92
CA SER A 41 -17.15 6.80 -4.85
C SER A 41 -16.54 6.85 -6.25
N LEU A 42 -15.32 6.35 -6.45
CA LEU A 42 -14.65 6.34 -7.75
C LEU A 42 -15.40 5.48 -8.78
N LYS A 43 -15.72 6.09 -9.91
CA LYS A 43 -16.48 5.49 -11.03
C LYS A 43 -15.55 4.78 -12.01
N VAL A 44 -14.75 3.88 -11.47
CA VAL A 44 -13.79 3.05 -12.21
C VAL A 44 -13.95 1.59 -11.77
N PRO A 45 -13.52 0.63 -12.61
CA PRO A 45 -13.43 -0.77 -12.20
C PRO A 45 -12.62 -0.91 -10.92
N MET A 46 -13.11 -1.70 -9.97
CA MET A 46 -12.51 -1.78 -8.63
C MET A 46 -12.48 -3.20 -8.10
N ILE A 47 -11.35 -3.59 -7.51
CA ILE A 47 -11.17 -4.84 -6.77
C ILE A 47 -10.83 -4.48 -5.32
N ILE A 48 -11.61 -5.00 -4.39
CA ILE A 48 -11.54 -4.65 -2.96
C ILE A 48 -11.27 -5.90 -2.15
N PHE A 49 -10.19 -5.89 -1.37
CA PHE A 49 -9.85 -6.94 -0.42
C PHE A 49 -10.26 -6.49 0.99
N THR A 50 -11.21 -7.16 1.62
CA THR A 50 -11.74 -6.77 2.93
C THR A 50 -12.11 -8.00 3.74
N ASP A 51 -12.21 -7.84 5.05
CA ASP A 51 -12.68 -8.92 5.93
C ASP A 51 -14.20 -8.87 6.19
N SER A 52 -14.65 -9.82 7.01
CA SER A 52 -16.03 -9.94 7.46
C SER A 52 -16.56 -8.72 8.22
N HIS A 53 -15.68 -7.86 8.75
CA HIS A 53 -16.07 -6.70 9.55
C HIS A 53 -16.46 -5.51 8.65
N SER A 54 -15.96 -5.48 7.42
CA SER A 54 -16.18 -4.36 6.48
C SER A 54 -16.85 -4.75 5.16
N ILE A 55 -17.00 -6.04 4.85
CA ILE A 55 -17.56 -6.49 3.58
C ILE A 55 -18.98 -5.99 3.33
N GLU A 56 -19.88 -6.05 4.32
CA GLU A 56 -21.26 -5.58 4.18
C GLU A 56 -21.31 -4.06 3.93
N TYR A 57 -20.46 -3.30 4.61
CA TYR A 57 -20.34 -1.85 4.41
C TYR A 57 -19.94 -1.53 2.96
N VAL A 58 -18.92 -2.21 2.44
CA VAL A 58 -18.42 -2.02 1.07
C VAL A 58 -19.51 -2.35 0.05
N ILE A 59 -20.13 -3.53 0.16
CA ILE A 59 -21.19 -3.97 -0.77
C ILE A 59 -22.36 -2.99 -0.74
N LYS A 60 -22.88 -2.67 0.45
CA LYS A 60 -23.98 -1.72 0.61
C LYS A 60 -23.66 -0.37 -0.02
N LYS A 61 -22.44 0.15 0.21
CA LYS A 61 -22.04 1.46 -0.31
C LYS A 61 -21.93 1.47 -1.83
N ARG A 62 -21.28 0.48 -2.43
CA ARG A 62 -21.13 0.39 -3.90
C ARG A 62 -22.46 0.13 -4.60
N THR A 63 -23.36 -0.65 -4.00
CA THR A 63 -24.74 -0.82 -4.49
C THR A 63 -25.53 0.49 -4.48
N GLN A 64 -25.48 1.24 -3.37
CA GLN A 64 -26.17 2.54 -3.27
C GLN A 64 -25.68 3.57 -4.29
N LEU A 65 -24.42 3.47 -4.71
CA LEU A 65 -23.82 4.33 -5.73
C LEU A 65 -24.10 3.84 -7.17
N GLY A 66 -24.72 2.67 -7.35
CA GLY A 66 -24.92 2.05 -8.65
C GLY A 66 -23.62 1.54 -9.29
N LEU A 67 -22.60 1.21 -8.49
CA LEU A 67 -21.26 0.85 -8.95
C LEU A 67 -20.88 -0.62 -8.66
N ILE A 68 -21.80 -1.41 -8.10
CA ILE A 68 -21.51 -2.80 -7.72
C ILE A 68 -21.10 -3.68 -8.91
N ASP A 69 -21.68 -3.47 -10.10
CA ASP A 69 -21.33 -4.21 -11.33
C ASP A 69 -19.91 -3.91 -11.83
N TYR A 70 -19.32 -2.79 -11.38
CA TYR A 70 -17.93 -2.42 -11.62
C TYR A 70 -17.04 -2.73 -10.41
N THR A 71 -17.47 -3.63 -9.53
CA THR A 71 -16.77 -3.95 -8.28
C THR A 71 -16.67 -5.45 -8.03
N ARG A 72 -15.45 -5.92 -7.77
CA ARG A 72 -15.19 -7.25 -7.23
C ARG A 72 -14.77 -7.10 -5.77
N VAL A 73 -15.41 -7.82 -4.87
CA VAL A 73 -15.08 -7.81 -3.44
C VAL A 73 -14.62 -9.20 -3.02
N HIS A 74 -13.45 -9.28 -2.38
CA HIS A 74 -12.91 -10.51 -1.80
C HIS A 74 -12.99 -10.43 -0.28
N ASN A 75 -13.67 -11.41 0.32
CA ASN A 75 -13.64 -11.63 1.77
C ASN A 75 -12.37 -12.40 2.13
N ILE A 76 -11.43 -11.75 2.80
CA ILE A 76 -10.15 -12.34 3.20
C ILE A 76 -9.80 -11.95 4.63
N THR A 77 -8.83 -12.64 5.20
CA THR A 77 -8.22 -12.37 6.49
C THR A 77 -6.71 -12.22 6.33
N ILE A 78 -6.02 -11.82 7.40
CA ILE A 78 -4.55 -11.79 7.42
C ILE A 78 -3.95 -13.18 7.10
N ASN A 79 -4.66 -14.27 7.44
CA ASN A 79 -4.20 -15.64 7.20
C ASN A 79 -4.13 -16.01 5.72
N ASP A 80 -4.86 -15.31 4.86
CA ASP A 80 -4.86 -15.52 3.42
C ASP A 80 -3.68 -14.81 2.72
N LEU A 81 -2.92 -13.98 3.45
CA LEU A 81 -1.79 -13.23 2.91
C LEU A 81 -0.54 -14.12 2.84
N PRO A 82 0.19 -14.15 1.70
CA PRO A 82 1.41 -14.97 1.58
C PRO A 82 2.49 -14.67 2.60
N LEU A 83 2.55 -13.44 3.12
CA LEU A 83 3.52 -13.06 4.16
C LEU A 83 3.18 -13.65 5.53
N ASN A 84 1.93 -14.06 5.78
CA ASN A 84 1.50 -14.60 7.06
C ASN A 84 2.17 -15.94 7.41
N GLN A 85 2.70 -16.67 6.43
CA GLN A 85 3.52 -17.86 6.69
C GLN A 85 4.80 -17.54 7.51
N TYR A 86 5.26 -16.29 7.44
CA TYR A 86 6.40 -15.77 8.20
C TYR A 86 5.98 -15.03 9.47
N SER A 87 4.70 -15.07 9.86
CA SER A 87 4.17 -14.33 11.02
C SER A 87 5.01 -14.52 12.28
N HIS A 88 5.46 -15.74 12.58
CA HIS A 88 6.34 -16.01 13.71
C HIS A 88 7.64 -15.16 13.70
N LEU A 89 8.24 -14.94 12.52
CA LEU A 89 9.44 -14.09 12.39
C LEU A 89 9.11 -12.62 12.62
N PHE A 90 8.04 -12.12 11.98
CA PHE A 90 7.56 -10.75 12.18
C PHE A 90 7.34 -10.46 13.67
N HIS A 91 6.57 -11.32 14.32
CA HIS A 91 6.26 -11.21 15.75
C HIS A 91 7.52 -11.34 16.62
N SER A 92 8.44 -12.26 16.31
CA SER A 92 9.68 -12.41 17.09
C SER A 92 10.57 -11.19 17.05
N ILE A 93 10.74 -10.57 15.87
CA ILE A 93 11.61 -9.40 15.67
C ILE A 93 11.00 -8.20 16.40
N VAL A 94 9.72 -7.91 16.15
CA VAL A 94 9.01 -6.80 16.83
C VAL A 94 9.03 -6.99 18.35
N ASN A 95 8.82 -8.22 18.84
CA ASN A 95 8.84 -8.49 20.28
C ASN A 95 10.24 -8.29 20.89
N GLU A 96 11.31 -8.76 20.23
CA GLU A 96 12.69 -8.56 20.69
C GLU A 96 13.03 -7.06 20.79
N GLU A 97 12.70 -6.28 19.75
CA GLU A 97 12.98 -4.84 19.71
C GLU A 97 12.25 -4.08 20.83
N GLN A 98 11.01 -4.45 21.13
CA GLN A 98 10.22 -3.83 22.20
C GLN A 98 10.70 -4.23 23.61
N HIS A 99 11.38 -5.38 23.75
CA HIS A 99 11.82 -5.93 25.04
C HIS A 99 13.35 -5.89 25.25
N GLY A 100 13.98 -4.79 24.82
CA GLY A 100 15.39 -4.52 25.10
C GLY A 100 16.33 -4.62 23.90
N GLY A 101 15.83 -5.08 22.74
CA GLY A 101 16.58 -5.09 21.48
C GLY A 101 16.68 -3.72 20.79
N TRP A 102 16.05 -2.67 21.33
CA TRP A 102 16.06 -1.34 20.73
C TRP A 102 17.46 -0.72 20.72
N GLN A 103 18.00 -0.44 19.54
CA GLN A 103 19.34 0.12 19.41
C GLN A 103 19.37 1.61 19.76
N SER A 104 20.49 2.07 20.33
CA SER A 104 20.64 3.45 20.82
C SER A 104 20.65 4.49 19.70
N ASP A 105 21.03 4.09 18.49
CA ASP A 105 21.02 4.99 17.35
C ASP A 105 19.64 5.09 16.69
N TRP A 106 18.71 4.15 16.88
CA TRP A 106 17.33 4.22 16.37
C TRP A 106 16.51 5.34 17.02
N ASP A 107 15.51 5.87 16.32
CA ASP A 107 14.69 6.96 16.84
C ASP A 107 13.76 6.47 17.97
N PRO A 108 13.87 6.97 19.22
CA PRO A 108 13.02 6.54 20.33
C PRO A 108 11.52 6.72 20.07
N ALA A 109 11.11 7.70 19.25
CA ALA A 109 9.70 7.94 18.94
C ALA A 109 9.09 6.77 18.15
N MET A 110 9.90 6.09 17.34
CA MET A 110 9.47 4.97 16.50
C MET A 110 8.94 3.79 17.31
N LYS A 111 9.33 3.62 18.59
CA LYS A 111 8.82 2.55 19.46
C LYS A 111 7.29 2.45 19.52
N THR A 112 6.60 3.58 19.35
CA THR A 112 5.13 3.64 19.42
C THR A 112 4.46 3.63 18.05
N HIS A 113 5.24 3.74 16.97
CA HIS A 113 4.73 3.77 15.60
C HIS A 113 4.27 2.38 15.15
N PRO A 114 3.19 2.27 14.35
CA PRO A 114 2.61 1.00 13.89
C PRO A 114 3.63 -0.05 13.45
N GLU A 115 4.59 0.37 12.63
CA GLU A 115 5.63 -0.43 12.01
C GLU A 115 6.64 -1.02 12.99
N ALA A 116 6.73 -0.47 14.21
CA ALA A 116 7.65 -0.96 15.24
C ALA A 116 6.96 -1.73 16.36
N HIS A 117 5.63 -1.69 16.45
CA HIS A 117 4.90 -2.34 17.54
C HIS A 117 3.84 -3.33 17.08
N SER A 118 3.54 -3.43 15.78
CA SER A 118 2.52 -4.33 15.26
C SER A 118 3.02 -5.11 14.04
N ALA A 119 3.46 -6.35 14.29
CA ALA A 119 3.80 -7.31 13.25
C ALA A 119 2.65 -7.52 12.23
N ASP A 120 1.39 -7.56 12.69
CA ASP A 120 0.23 -7.71 11.82
C ASP A 120 0.03 -6.49 10.89
N TYR A 121 0.39 -5.29 11.35
CA TYR A 121 0.41 -4.10 10.51
C TYR A 121 1.42 -4.25 9.39
N ASP A 122 2.65 -4.68 9.71
CA ASP A 122 3.72 -4.85 8.74
C ASP A 122 3.38 -5.91 7.69
N ILE A 123 2.74 -7.02 8.08
CA ILE A 123 2.23 -8.04 7.16
C ILE A 123 1.21 -7.44 6.18
N VAL A 124 0.26 -6.65 6.68
CA VAL A 124 -0.81 -6.06 5.86
C VAL A 124 -0.26 -5.01 4.89
N VAL A 125 0.55 -4.06 5.37
CA VAL A 125 1.07 -2.98 4.49
C VAL A 125 2.04 -3.53 3.45
N ASN A 126 2.88 -4.49 3.80
CA ASN A 126 3.78 -5.15 2.83
C ASN A 126 3.04 -6.08 1.85
N SER A 127 1.74 -6.34 2.05
CA SER A 127 0.94 -7.17 1.13
C SER A 127 0.32 -6.39 -0.05
N LYS A 128 0.55 -5.07 -0.16
CA LYS A 128 0.05 -4.24 -1.29
C LYS A 128 0.48 -4.76 -2.66
N ALA A 129 1.74 -5.20 -2.78
CA ALA A 129 2.25 -5.82 -4.00
C ALA A 129 1.51 -7.12 -4.36
N TYR A 130 1.15 -7.92 -3.35
CA TYR A 130 0.35 -9.12 -3.52
C TYR A 130 -1.08 -8.79 -3.97
N PHE A 131 -1.74 -7.80 -3.36
CA PHE A 131 -3.09 -7.41 -3.76
C PHE A 131 -3.15 -6.97 -5.23
N LEU A 132 -2.19 -6.14 -5.66
CA LEU A 132 -2.07 -5.74 -7.07
C LEU A 132 -1.84 -6.94 -7.99
N PHE A 133 -0.93 -7.84 -7.63
CA PHE A 133 -0.66 -9.04 -8.40
C PHE A 133 -1.89 -9.95 -8.50
N ASN A 134 -2.55 -10.24 -7.38
CA ASN A 134 -3.72 -11.10 -7.33
C ASN A 134 -4.91 -10.50 -8.10
N ALA A 135 -5.15 -9.20 -7.96
CA ALA A 135 -6.11 -8.45 -8.77
C ALA A 135 -5.82 -8.54 -10.28
N SER A 136 -4.56 -8.45 -10.68
CA SER A 136 -4.14 -8.58 -12.08
C SER A 136 -4.30 -9.99 -12.64
N ARG A 137 -4.33 -11.00 -11.77
CA ARG A 137 -4.57 -12.41 -12.12
C ARG A 137 -6.06 -12.72 -12.25
N ASP A 138 -6.89 -12.18 -11.37
CA ASP A 138 -8.36 -12.31 -11.43
C ASP A 138 -8.93 -11.55 -12.64
N ASN A 139 -8.54 -10.27 -12.78
CA ASN A 139 -8.86 -9.36 -13.89
C ASN A 139 -10.28 -9.50 -14.49
N PRO A 140 -11.36 -9.42 -13.68
CA PRO A 140 -12.73 -9.59 -14.16
C PRO A 140 -13.15 -8.52 -15.17
N PHE A 141 -12.48 -7.36 -15.13
CA PHE A 141 -12.76 -6.21 -16.01
C PHE A 141 -11.88 -6.13 -17.25
N LYS A 142 -10.97 -7.11 -17.44
CA LYS A 142 -10.09 -7.23 -18.62
C LYS A 142 -9.29 -5.94 -18.92
N THR A 143 -8.79 -5.29 -17.88
CA THR A 143 -7.95 -4.08 -17.99
C THR A 143 -6.47 -4.46 -18.00
N ASP A 144 -5.63 -3.64 -18.64
CA ASP A 144 -4.18 -3.85 -18.65
C ASP A 144 -3.46 -3.19 -17.47
N ASN A 145 -4.06 -2.16 -16.87
CA ASN A 145 -3.45 -1.35 -15.81
C ASN A 145 -4.19 -1.49 -14.50
N PHE A 146 -3.42 -1.53 -13.41
CA PHE A 146 -3.93 -1.58 -12.06
C PHE A 146 -3.22 -0.56 -11.20
N ALA A 147 -3.95 0.02 -10.26
CA ALA A 147 -3.40 0.97 -9.31
C ALA A 147 -3.92 0.68 -7.90
N TRP A 148 -3.00 0.54 -6.96
CA TRP A 148 -3.29 0.53 -5.54
C TRP A 148 -3.59 1.94 -5.08
N ILE A 149 -4.68 2.10 -4.35
CA ILE A 149 -5.01 3.29 -3.58
C ILE A 149 -5.40 2.80 -2.18
N ASP A 150 -4.75 3.34 -1.13
CA ASP A 150 -5.11 2.97 0.23
C ASP A 150 -6.59 3.22 0.51
N ALA A 151 -7.25 2.34 1.27
CA ALA A 151 -8.64 2.54 1.67
C ALA A 151 -8.85 3.86 2.43
N GLY A 152 -7.82 4.39 3.08
CA GLY A 152 -7.86 5.67 3.79
C GLY A 152 -7.36 6.88 2.97
N TYR A 153 -7.17 6.75 1.66
CA TYR A 153 -6.56 7.80 0.82
C TYR A 153 -7.34 9.12 0.89
N GLY A 154 -6.62 10.24 1.04
CA GLY A 154 -7.20 11.56 1.23
C GLY A 154 -7.88 11.78 2.59
N GLN A 155 -7.89 10.78 3.49
CA GLN A 155 -8.40 10.89 4.87
C GLN A 155 -9.82 11.44 5.00
N GLY A 156 -10.68 11.19 4.00
CA GLY A 156 -12.06 11.68 3.93
C GLY A 156 -12.20 13.07 3.28
N ASP A 157 -11.11 13.72 2.90
CA ASP A 157 -11.13 14.97 2.14
C ASP A 157 -11.35 14.70 0.65
N GLU A 158 -12.50 15.13 0.13
CA GLU A 158 -12.89 14.93 -1.27
C GLU A 158 -12.05 15.78 -2.24
N ARG A 159 -11.32 16.80 -1.78
CA ARG A 159 -10.49 17.68 -2.63
C ARG A 159 -9.33 16.96 -3.31
N PHE A 160 -8.90 15.82 -2.78
CA PHE A 160 -7.85 14.98 -3.39
C PHE A 160 -8.37 14.11 -4.54
N PHE A 161 -9.68 14.06 -4.76
CA PHE A 161 -10.30 13.19 -5.77
C PHE A 161 -10.75 14.00 -7.00
N PRO A 162 -10.86 13.36 -8.18
CA PRO A 162 -11.44 14.01 -9.35
C PRO A 162 -12.87 14.47 -9.08
N ALA A 163 -13.23 15.66 -9.57
CA ALA A 163 -14.54 16.28 -9.30
C ALA A 163 -15.73 15.41 -9.75
N ASP A 164 -15.57 14.62 -10.81
CA ASP A 164 -16.58 13.70 -11.33
C ASP A 164 -16.42 12.25 -10.86
N PHE A 165 -15.40 12.01 -10.01
CA PHE A 165 -14.94 10.70 -9.53
C PHE A 165 -14.51 9.73 -10.65
N GLN A 166 -14.17 10.23 -11.84
CA GLN A 166 -13.58 9.43 -12.93
C GLN A 166 -12.08 9.64 -12.96
N TRP A 167 -11.33 8.60 -13.33
CA TRP A 167 -9.88 8.68 -13.41
C TRP A 167 -9.35 7.85 -14.59
N TYR A 168 -8.48 8.47 -15.39
CA TYR A 168 -7.96 7.92 -16.64
C TYR A 168 -6.44 8.09 -16.72
N PRO A 169 -5.69 7.39 -15.85
CA PRO A 169 -4.29 7.67 -15.68
C PRO A 169 -3.46 7.19 -16.88
N ILE A 170 -2.25 7.72 -16.97
CA ILE A 170 -1.25 7.22 -17.92
C ILE A 170 -0.01 6.74 -17.17
N PHE A 171 0.24 5.44 -17.22
CA PHE A 171 1.44 4.83 -16.64
C PHE A 171 2.47 4.49 -17.74
N PRO A 172 3.77 4.68 -17.49
CA PRO A 172 4.81 4.19 -18.38
C PRO A 172 4.79 2.66 -18.44
N SER A 173 4.93 2.12 -19.65
CA SER A 173 5.00 0.68 -19.85
C SER A 173 6.25 0.08 -19.20
N GLY A 174 6.09 -1.08 -18.57
CA GLY A 174 7.21 -1.84 -18.00
C GLY A 174 7.73 -1.31 -16.67
N LYS A 175 7.04 -0.35 -16.05
CA LYS A 175 7.45 0.30 -14.80
C LYS A 175 6.33 0.37 -13.76
N ILE A 176 6.72 0.33 -12.49
CA ILE A 176 5.86 0.63 -11.35
C ILE A 176 5.93 2.13 -11.08
N SER A 177 4.78 2.80 -11.11
CA SER A 177 4.65 4.21 -10.80
C SER A 177 4.37 4.42 -9.32
N LEU A 178 5.08 5.37 -8.72
CA LEU A 178 4.92 5.80 -7.32
C LEU A 178 5.19 7.30 -7.18
N ILE A 179 4.84 7.86 -6.02
CA ILE A 179 5.07 9.26 -5.68
C ILE A 179 6.29 9.37 -4.76
N LYS A 180 7.25 10.21 -5.14
CA LYS A 180 8.40 10.57 -4.30
C LYS A 180 8.10 11.87 -3.55
N LEU A 181 8.24 11.82 -2.22
CA LEU A 181 7.93 12.92 -1.30
C LEU A 181 9.13 13.84 -1.07
N THR A 182 10.33 13.26 -1.09
CA THR A 182 11.57 14.03 -0.87
C THR A 182 11.88 14.97 -2.05
N PRO A 183 12.62 16.07 -1.80
CA PRO A 183 13.00 17.03 -2.82
C PRO A 183 13.59 16.41 -4.10
N SER A 184 13.47 17.11 -5.23
CA SER A 184 13.94 16.62 -6.54
C SER A 184 15.44 16.37 -6.61
N TYR A 185 16.23 17.14 -5.87
CA TYR A 185 17.68 16.97 -5.77
C TYR A 185 18.09 15.78 -4.88
N ASP A 186 17.15 15.16 -4.14
CA ASP A 186 17.48 14.05 -3.25
C ASP A 186 17.65 12.73 -4.00
N LYS A 187 18.86 12.18 -3.89
CA LYS A 187 19.19 10.88 -4.50
C LYS A 187 18.72 9.76 -3.59
N LEU A 188 17.85 8.88 -4.10
CA LEU A 188 17.32 7.75 -3.33
C LEU A 188 18.40 6.80 -2.80
N SER A 189 19.53 6.73 -3.48
CA SER A 189 20.69 5.92 -3.08
C SER A 189 21.26 6.29 -1.70
N ARG A 190 20.91 7.47 -1.14
CA ARG A 190 21.30 7.83 0.23
C ARG A 190 20.48 7.08 1.30
N TYR A 191 19.25 6.70 0.97
CA TYR A 191 18.32 6.06 1.90
C TYR A 191 18.61 4.57 1.94
N THR A 192 19.65 4.24 2.70
CA THR A 192 20.05 2.86 2.98
C THR A 192 19.27 2.30 4.15
N GLU A 193 19.41 1.00 4.41
CA GLU A 193 18.79 0.33 5.57
C GLU A 193 19.08 1.06 6.88
N LYS A 194 20.32 1.53 7.09
CA LYS A 194 20.71 2.28 8.29
C LYS A 194 20.00 3.64 8.42
N VAL A 195 19.60 4.24 7.30
CA VAL A 195 18.93 5.55 7.27
C VAL A 195 17.42 5.40 7.39
N LEU A 196 16.85 4.26 7.00
CA LEU A 196 15.40 4.06 6.99
C LEU A 196 14.90 3.29 8.21
N TYR A 197 15.61 2.25 8.62
CA TYR A 197 15.10 1.30 9.61
C TYR A 197 14.95 1.96 10.97
N ARG A 198 13.72 1.93 11.51
CA ARG A 198 13.38 2.58 12.80
C ARG A 198 13.77 4.06 12.82
N ARG A 199 13.53 4.74 11.70
CA ARG A 199 13.68 6.20 11.51
C ARG A 199 12.39 6.77 10.93
N ASP A 200 12.02 7.95 11.38
CA ASP A 200 10.86 8.69 10.84
C ASP A 200 11.24 9.39 9.51
N GLU A 201 11.46 8.60 8.46
CA GLU A 201 11.92 9.07 7.15
C GLU A 201 10.88 8.80 6.06
N ALA A 202 10.12 9.84 5.69
CA ALA A 202 9.10 9.77 4.63
C ALA A 202 9.71 10.05 3.24
N VAL A 203 10.11 9.01 2.52
CA VAL A 203 10.79 9.15 1.22
C VAL A 203 9.83 9.08 0.02
N ILE A 204 8.83 8.20 0.10
CA ILE A 204 7.85 7.90 -0.94
C ILE A 204 6.46 7.73 -0.31
N SER A 205 5.40 7.95 -1.08
CA SER A 205 4.04 7.66 -0.59
C SER A 205 3.73 6.17 -0.75
N GLY A 206 3.46 5.49 0.36
CA GLY A 206 2.90 4.12 0.35
C GLY A 206 1.43 4.05 -0.08
N GLY A 207 0.76 5.20 -0.22
CA GLY A 207 -0.67 5.27 -0.52
C GLY A 207 -1.03 5.03 -1.99
N PHE A 208 -0.02 4.95 -2.88
CA PHE A 208 -0.22 4.77 -4.31
C PHE A 208 0.90 3.96 -4.97
N LEU A 209 0.51 2.92 -5.72
CA LEU A 209 1.39 2.13 -6.59
C LEU A 209 0.63 1.74 -7.85
N ALA A 210 1.22 1.87 -9.04
CA ALA A 210 0.53 1.48 -10.28
C ALA A 210 1.44 0.83 -11.33
N GLY A 211 0.87 -0.04 -12.14
CA GLY A 211 1.60 -0.69 -13.23
C GLY A 211 0.69 -1.55 -14.09
N ASN A 212 1.24 -2.07 -15.19
CA ASN A 212 0.54 -3.02 -16.05
C ASN A 212 0.73 -4.47 -15.57
N ILE A 213 -0.15 -5.38 -16.01
CA ILE A 213 -0.17 -6.81 -15.60
C ILE A 213 1.22 -7.45 -15.61
N LYS A 214 1.98 -7.28 -16.70
CA LYS A 214 3.32 -7.87 -16.86
C LYS A 214 4.32 -7.33 -15.82
N THR A 215 4.23 -6.04 -15.52
CA THR A 215 5.11 -5.39 -14.54
C THR A 215 4.74 -5.81 -13.13
N LEU A 216 3.46 -5.93 -12.80
CA LEU A 216 2.99 -6.31 -11.47
C LEU A 216 3.43 -7.70 -11.04
N SER A 217 3.47 -8.66 -11.96
CA SER A 217 4.01 -10.00 -11.67
C SER A 217 5.49 -9.95 -11.25
N ARG A 218 6.32 -9.25 -12.03
CA ARG A 218 7.76 -9.08 -11.73
C ARG A 218 7.97 -8.29 -10.44
N PHE A 219 7.18 -7.24 -10.24
CA PHE A 219 7.23 -6.41 -9.04
C PHE A 219 6.88 -7.21 -7.79
N TYR A 220 5.78 -7.99 -7.80
CA TYR A 220 5.40 -8.82 -6.66
C TYR A 220 6.51 -9.82 -6.29
N SER A 221 7.10 -10.52 -7.27
CA SER A 221 8.20 -11.44 -6.98
C SER A 221 9.41 -10.74 -6.35
N ALA A 222 9.82 -9.60 -6.89
CA ALA A 222 10.96 -8.84 -6.37
C ALA A 222 10.68 -8.24 -4.98
N TYR A 223 9.47 -7.71 -4.78
CA TYR A 223 9.02 -7.14 -3.52
C TYR A 223 8.91 -8.20 -2.42
N HIS A 224 8.23 -9.30 -2.71
CA HIS A 224 8.09 -10.41 -1.76
C HIS A 224 9.46 -10.97 -1.35
N TRP A 225 10.36 -11.16 -2.31
CA TRP A 225 11.73 -11.56 -2.01
C TRP A 225 12.45 -10.55 -1.12
N LYS A 226 12.28 -9.24 -1.36
CA LYS A 226 12.91 -8.21 -0.54
C LYS A 226 12.41 -8.24 0.91
N VAL A 227 11.10 -8.41 1.12
CA VAL A 227 10.54 -8.58 2.47
C VAL A 227 11.15 -9.82 3.15
N VAL A 228 11.18 -10.97 2.45
CA VAL A 228 11.73 -12.21 3.01
C VAL A 228 13.25 -12.09 3.28
N GLU A 229 14.01 -11.41 2.43
CA GLU A 229 15.42 -11.10 2.66
C GLU A 229 15.61 -10.30 3.96
N MET A 230 14.84 -9.23 4.14
CA MET A 230 14.88 -8.40 5.35
C MET A 230 14.56 -9.22 6.61
N LEU A 231 13.50 -10.04 6.56
CA LEU A 231 13.09 -10.88 7.69
C LEU A 231 14.13 -11.96 8.04
N VAL A 232 14.53 -12.75 7.05
CA VAL A 232 15.28 -13.99 7.28
C VAL A 232 16.76 -13.69 7.48
N GLN A 233 17.34 -12.84 6.63
CA GLN A 233 18.78 -12.59 6.60
C GLN A 233 19.17 -11.42 7.48
N LYS A 234 18.34 -10.37 7.56
CA LYS A 234 18.67 -9.13 8.27
C LYS A 234 18.01 -9.00 9.63
N LYS A 235 17.02 -9.85 9.93
CA LYS A 235 16.20 -9.76 11.15
C LYS A 235 15.54 -8.39 11.30
N MET A 236 15.04 -7.86 10.17
CA MET A 236 14.40 -6.55 10.10
C MET A 236 12.93 -6.68 9.68
N VAL A 237 12.06 -5.89 10.33
CA VAL A 237 10.64 -5.73 9.99
C VAL A 237 10.31 -4.25 9.98
N ASP A 238 9.76 -3.74 8.88
CA ASP A 238 9.33 -2.35 8.78
C ASP A 238 8.17 -2.21 7.78
N ASP A 239 7.68 -0.99 7.61
CA ASP A 239 6.56 -0.69 6.72
C ASP A 239 6.87 -0.90 5.23
N ASP A 240 5.86 -0.68 4.39
CA ASP A 240 6.00 -0.83 2.94
C ASP A 240 6.88 0.24 2.31
N GLN A 241 6.96 1.44 2.89
CA GLN A 241 7.78 2.53 2.36
C GLN A 241 9.26 2.18 2.44
N THR A 242 9.72 1.67 3.59
CA THR A 242 11.11 1.21 3.77
C THR A 242 11.46 0.13 2.75
N THR A 243 10.63 -0.91 2.64
CA THR A 243 10.86 -2.02 1.70
C THR A 243 10.90 -1.54 0.25
N LEU A 244 9.98 -0.67 -0.15
CA LEU A 244 9.93 -0.08 -1.49
C LEU A 244 11.19 0.73 -1.81
N VAL A 245 11.67 1.60 -0.91
CA VAL A 245 12.87 2.42 -1.14
C VAL A 245 14.11 1.53 -1.31
N LEU A 246 14.25 0.50 -0.48
CA LEU A 246 15.36 -0.44 -0.61
C LEU A 246 15.31 -1.22 -1.92
N LEU A 247 14.11 -1.63 -2.36
CA LEU A 247 13.94 -2.29 -3.65
C LEU A 247 14.22 -1.33 -4.82
N ILE A 248 13.83 -0.06 -4.72
CA ILE A 248 14.14 0.96 -5.73
C ILE A 248 15.66 1.15 -5.85
N ASN A 249 16.39 1.17 -4.74
CA ASN A 249 17.85 1.27 -4.76
C ASN A 249 18.51 0.06 -5.43
N GLN A 250 17.93 -1.14 -5.28
CA GLN A 250 18.44 -2.36 -5.92
C GLN A 250 18.06 -2.45 -7.41
N GLN A 251 16.86 -2.01 -7.79
CA GLN A 251 16.31 -2.18 -9.14
C GLN A 251 15.66 -0.89 -9.68
N PRO A 252 16.39 0.23 -9.80
CA PRO A 252 15.82 1.55 -10.09
C PRO A 252 15.09 1.60 -11.45
N ASN A 253 15.52 0.79 -12.42
CA ASN A 253 14.91 0.72 -13.75
C ASN A 253 13.48 0.17 -13.75
N MET A 254 13.08 -0.56 -12.71
CA MET A 254 11.70 -1.06 -12.55
C MET A 254 10.71 0.04 -12.20
N PHE A 255 11.18 1.22 -11.77
CA PHE A 255 10.33 2.24 -11.21
C PHE A 255 10.25 3.51 -12.07
N ASN A 256 9.09 4.14 -11.98
CA ASN A 256 8.80 5.49 -12.45
C ASN A 256 8.38 6.31 -11.23
N MET A 257 9.16 7.33 -10.89
CA MET A 257 8.93 8.12 -9.69
C MET A 257 8.54 9.53 -10.11
N VAL A 258 7.38 9.97 -9.64
CA VAL A 258 6.87 11.31 -9.90
C VAL A 258 6.89 12.08 -8.59
N HIS A 259 7.38 13.31 -8.62
CA HIS A 259 7.41 14.17 -7.43
C HIS A 259 6.02 14.68 -7.06
N GLY A 260 5.68 14.63 -5.78
CA GLY A 260 4.43 15.13 -5.24
C GLY A 260 4.29 14.87 -3.75
N ASP A 261 3.05 14.97 -3.27
CA ASP A 261 2.67 14.79 -1.88
C ASP A 261 1.84 13.50 -1.68
N TRP A 262 1.54 13.15 -0.43
CA TRP A 262 0.87 11.92 0.00
C TRP A 262 -0.40 11.59 -0.79
N HIS A 263 -1.16 12.62 -1.19
CA HIS A 263 -2.50 12.50 -1.76
C HIS A 263 -2.63 13.01 -3.21
N ASP A 264 -1.52 13.06 -3.95
CA ASP A 264 -1.46 13.64 -5.30
C ASP A 264 -1.69 12.66 -6.46
N ALA A 265 -2.01 11.39 -6.23
CA ALA A 265 -2.08 10.36 -7.27
C ALA A 265 -3.03 10.74 -8.42
N PHE A 266 -4.24 11.21 -8.09
CA PHE A 266 -5.23 11.60 -9.09
C PHE A 266 -4.88 12.88 -9.85
N ARG A 267 -3.98 13.71 -9.29
CA ARG A 267 -3.49 14.95 -9.92
C ARG A 267 -2.31 14.69 -10.85
N LEU A 268 -1.45 13.73 -10.49
CA LEU A 268 -0.18 13.47 -11.17
C LEU A 268 -0.27 12.49 -12.35
N PHE A 269 -1.22 11.55 -12.30
CA PHE A 269 -1.33 10.45 -13.26
C PHE A 269 -2.64 10.49 -14.03
#